data_AF-A0A3M1Y3S4-F1
#
_entry.id   AF-A0A3M1Y3S4-F1
#
_cell.length_a   1.000
_cell.length_b   1.000
_cell.length_c   1.000
_cell.angle_alpha   90.00
_cell.angle_beta   90.00
_cell.angle_gamma   90.00
#
_symmetry.space_group_name_H-M   'P 1'
#
loop_
_entity.id
_entity.type
_entity.pdbx_description
1 polymer ?
#
loop_
_entity_poly.entity_id
_entity_poly.type
_entity_poly.pdbx_seq_one_letter_code
_entity_poly.pdbx_strand_id
1 'polypeptide(L)'
;MSGSIGTAEITINYGSPAAKGRTLWGDLVPYGAVWRTGANEATTFTVSQDVTIEGQTLPAGTYSLFTIPGESDWTIIFNKTAEQWGAYEYDEAADALRVKV
;
A
#
# COMPACT_ATOMS: atom_id res chain seq x y z
N MET A 1 7.23 -0.77 -10.96
CA MET A 1 6.92 0.28 -11.95
C MET A 1 7.35 1.63 -11.41
N SER A 2 7.58 2.61 -12.28
CA SER A 2 7.88 3.98 -11.86
C SER A 2 7.11 4.99 -12.72
N GLY A 3 6.93 6.19 -12.18
CA GLY A 3 6.29 7.32 -12.83
C GLY A 3 6.62 8.62 -12.11
N SER A 4 6.12 9.74 -12.63
CA SER A 4 6.41 11.06 -12.04
C SER A 4 5.14 11.91 -11.98
N ILE A 5 5.05 12.74 -10.94
CA ILE A 5 4.03 13.80 -10.79
C ILE A 5 4.78 15.10 -10.59
N GLY A 6 4.74 15.99 -11.58
CA GLY A 6 5.62 17.16 -11.60
C GLY A 6 7.10 16.72 -11.59
N THR A 7 7.86 17.15 -10.59
CA THR A 7 9.25 16.74 -10.38
C THR A 7 9.42 15.60 -9.38
N ALA A 8 8.34 15.16 -8.72
CA ALA A 8 8.38 14.03 -7.79
C ALA A 8 8.40 12.72 -8.59
N GLU A 9 9.36 11.85 -8.29
CA GLU A 9 9.44 10.50 -8.83
C GLU A 9 8.80 9.52 -7.85
N ILE A 10 8.04 8.58 -8.39
CA ILE A 10 7.28 7.59 -7.64
C ILE A 10 7.68 6.22 -8.17
N THR A 11 8.11 5.33 -7.27
CA THR A 11 8.41 3.93 -7.59
C THR A 11 7.53 3.02 -6.76
N ILE A 12 6.90 2.04 -7.41
CA ILE A 12 6.08 1.02 -6.78
C ILE A 12 6.65 -0.35 -7.13
N ASN A 13 7.07 -1.11 -6.12
CA ASN A 13 7.48 -2.50 -6.30
C ASN A 13 6.45 -3.43 -5.66
N TYR A 14 5.94 -4.39 -6.42
CA TYR A 14 4.84 -5.24 -5.99
C TYR A 14 4.93 -6.63 -6.61
N GLY A 15 4.55 -7.64 -5.82
CA GLY A 15 4.28 -8.99 -6.33
C GLY A 15 2.86 -9.09 -6.89
N SER A 16 2.73 -9.49 -8.16
CA SER A 16 1.42 -9.62 -8.86
C SER A 16 1.27 -10.94 -9.62
N PRO A 17 1.27 -12.10 -8.92
CA PRO A 17 0.96 -13.37 -9.56
C PRO A 17 -0.48 -13.39 -10.08
N ALA A 18 -0.71 -14.12 -11.17
CA ALA A 18 -2.05 -14.29 -11.71
C ALA A 18 -3.03 -14.89 -10.69
N ALA A 19 -4.28 -14.43 -10.72
CA ALA A 19 -5.35 -14.92 -9.84
C ALA A 19 -5.65 -16.41 -10.04
N LYS A 20 -5.39 -16.96 -11.23
CA LYS A 20 -5.58 -18.39 -11.58
C LYS A 20 -6.99 -18.91 -11.23
N GLY A 21 -8.02 -18.10 -11.48
CA GLY A 21 -9.42 -18.46 -11.25
C GLY A 21 -9.90 -18.37 -9.80
N ARG A 22 -9.07 -17.92 -8.86
CA ARG A 22 -9.47 -17.68 -7.47
C ARG A 22 -10.34 -16.43 -7.37
N THR A 23 -11.36 -16.48 -6.51
CA THR A 23 -12.05 -15.29 -6.05
C THR A 23 -11.09 -14.47 -5.20
N LEU A 24 -10.89 -13.21 -5.57
CA LEU A 24 -9.94 -12.35 -4.87
C LEU A 24 -10.62 -11.68 -3.67
N TRP A 25 -11.61 -10.82 -3.94
CA TRP A 25 -12.23 -10.01 -2.91
C TRP A 25 -13.24 -10.81 -2.09
N GLY A 26 -13.18 -10.66 -0.76
CA GLY A 26 -14.02 -11.39 0.18
C GLY A 26 -13.62 -12.85 0.40
N ASP A 27 -12.59 -13.34 -0.29
CA ASP A 27 -12.04 -14.70 -0.12
C ASP A 27 -10.52 -14.64 0.10
N LEU A 28 -9.72 -14.62 -0.97
CA LEU A 28 -8.25 -14.56 -0.85
C LEU A 28 -7.76 -13.26 -0.19
N VAL A 29 -8.47 -12.16 -0.45
CA VAL A 29 -8.29 -10.86 0.18
C VAL A 29 -9.57 -10.52 0.93
N PRO A 30 -9.61 -10.76 2.26
CA PRO A 30 -10.79 -10.51 3.07
C PRO A 30 -11.07 -9.01 3.19
N TYR A 31 -12.36 -8.66 3.15
CA TYR A 31 -12.80 -7.29 3.43
C TYR A 31 -12.60 -6.93 4.91
N GLY A 32 -12.35 -5.65 5.18
CA GLY A 32 -12.17 -5.12 6.54
C GLY A 32 -10.87 -5.53 7.23
N ALA A 33 -9.98 -6.24 6.52
CA ALA A 33 -8.69 -6.69 7.04
C ALA A 33 -7.52 -6.05 6.28
N VAL A 34 -6.39 -5.88 6.97
CA VAL A 34 -5.16 -5.34 6.37
C VAL A 34 -4.62 -6.33 5.34
N TRP A 35 -4.37 -5.82 4.14
CA TRP A 35 -3.77 -6.53 3.02
C TRP A 35 -2.55 -5.79 2.52
N ARG A 36 -1.48 -6.53 2.21
CA ARG A 36 -0.19 -6.02 1.71
C ARG A 36 -0.20 -5.44 0.29
N THR A 37 -1.38 -5.25 -0.29
CA THR A 37 -1.60 -4.69 -1.63
C THR A 37 -0.76 -5.39 -2.70
N GLY A 38 -0.68 -6.73 -2.63
CA GLY A 38 0.19 -7.55 -3.46
C GLY A 38 0.33 -8.99 -2.97
N ALA A 39 1.37 -9.67 -3.43
CA ALA A 39 1.73 -11.03 -3.02
C ALA A 39 3.21 -11.11 -2.59
N ASN A 40 3.54 -12.11 -1.76
CA ASN A 40 4.85 -12.29 -1.11
C ASN A 40 5.24 -11.12 -0.20
N GLU A 41 6.28 -10.36 -0.54
CA GLU A 41 6.65 -9.13 0.15
C GLU A 41 5.52 -8.10 0.11
N ALA A 42 5.48 -7.21 1.11
CA ALA A 42 4.61 -6.05 1.05
C ALA A 42 5.01 -5.16 -0.13
N THR A 43 4.00 -4.63 -0.83
CA THR A 43 4.23 -3.67 -1.90
C THR A 43 4.97 -2.46 -1.34
N THR A 44 6.06 -2.04 -1.97
CA THR A 44 6.78 -0.83 -1.56
C THR A 44 6.36 0.35 -2.41
N PHE A 45 6.26 1.50 -1.77
CA PHE A 45 5.93 2.79 -2.36
C PHE A 45 7.00 3.80 -1.98
N THR A 46 7.78 4.25 -2.96
CA THR A 46 8.85 5.23 -2.78
C THR A 46 8.49 6.54 -3.47
N VAL A 47 8.63 7.66 -2.77
CA VAL A 47 8.48 9.01 -3.29
C VAL A 47 9.75 9.82 -3.06
N SER A 48 10.26 10.48 -4.09
CA SER A 48 11.51 11.24 -4.00
C SER A 48 11.37 12.63 -3.37
N GLN A 49 10.14 13.11 -3.24
CA GLN A 49 9.78 14.40 -2.64
C GLN A 49 8.49 14.24 -1.84
N ASP A 50 8.20 15.19 -0.97
CA ASP A 50 6.92 15.27 -0.27
C ASP A 50 5.77 15.34 -1.30
N VAL A 51 4.74 14.54 -1.09
CA VAL A 51 3.55 14.48 -1.95
C VAL A 51 2.28 14.68 -1.13
N THR A 52 1.20 15.10 -1.78
CA THR A 52 -0.11 15.19 -1.15
C THR A 52 -0.99 14.02 -1.59
N ILE A 53 -1.58 13.32 -0.62
CA ILE A 53 -2.48 12.19 -0.81
C ILE A 53 -3.74 12.47 0.02
N GLU A 54 -4.91 12.52 -0.62
CA GLU A 54 -6.18 12.90 0.04
C GLU A 54 -6.08 14.18 0.89
N GLY A 55 -5.39 15.20 0.36
CA GLY A 55 -5.18 16.48 1.03
C GLY A 55 -4.17 16.46 2.19
N GLN A 56 -3.55 15.32 2.48
CA GLN A 56 -2.57 15.16 3.55
C GLN A 56 -1.16 14.98 2.96
N THR A 57 -0.17 15.58 3.61
CA THR A 57 1.24 15.45 3.18
C THR A 57 1.80 14.10 3.61
N LEU A 58 2.36 13.36 2.65
CA LEU A 58 3.25 12.24 2.86
C LEU A 58 4.68 12.70 2.54
N PRO A 59 5.61 12.68 3.52
CA PRO A 59 6.99 13.07 3.26
C PRO A 59 7.69 12.18 2.23
N ALA A 60 8.79 12.68 1.66
CA ALA A 60 9.69 11.88 0.85
C ALA A 60 10.19 10.66 1.64
N GLY A 61 10.23 9.49 1.00
CA GLY A 61 10.64 8.25 1.67
C GLY A 61 10.18 7.00 0.95
N THR A 62 10.51 5.85 1.54
CA THR A 62 10.04 4.53 1.12
C THR A 62 9.16 3.96 2.22
N TYR A 63 8.00 3.46 1.81
CA TYR A 63 6.96 2.93 2.68
C TYR A 63 6.55 1.55 2.19
N SER A 64 6.04 0.72 3.09
CA SER A 64 5.20 -0.40 2.69
C SER A 64 3.76 0.11 2.49
N LEU A 65 3.10 -0.42 1.48
CA LEU A 65 1.75 -0.04 1.08
C LEU A 65 0.76 -1.12 1.52
N PHE A 66 -0.05 -0.79 2.50
CA PHE A 66 -1.17 -1.61 2.93
C PHE A 66 -2.49 -1.02 2.49
N THR A 67 -3.48 -1.88 2.36
CA THR A 67 -4.86 -1.49 2.11
C THR A 67 -5.79 -2.27 3.00
N ILE A 68 -6.90 -1.65 3.38
CA ILE A 68 -8.05 -2.34 3.97
C ILE A 68 -9.19 -2.20 2.98
N PRO A 69 -9.48 -3.24 2.18
CA PRO A 69 -10.57 -3.17 1.21
C PRO A 69 -11.90 -3.26 1.96
N GLY A 70 -12.82 -2.36 1.62
CA GLY A 70 -14.24 -2.49 1.94
C GLY A 70 -15.05 -2.82 0.69
N GLU A 71 -16.35 -3.01 0.87
CA GLU A 71 -17.27 -3.24 -0.25
C GLU A 71 -17.49 -1.97 -1.09
N SER A 72 -17.56 -0.79 -0.44
CA SER A 72 -17.77 0.51 -1.10
C SER A 72 -16.54 1.42 -1.08
N ASP A 73 -15.83 1.43 0.04
CA ASP A 73 -14.71 2.35 0.29
C ASP A 73 -13.48 1.56 0.71
N TRP A 74 -12.30 2.12 0.50
CA TRP A 74 -11.03 1.51 0.84
C TRP A 74 -10.26 2.39 1.81
N THR A 75 -9.38 1.77 2.59
CA THR A 75 -8.35 2.51 3.32
C THR A 75 -7.01 2.21 2.67
N ILE A 76 -6.22 3.25 2.40
CA ILE A 76 -4.84 3.16 1.92
C ILE A 76 -3.93 3.57 3.07
N ILE A 77 -2.87 2.81 3.29
CA ILE A 77 -1.96 2.96 4.43
C ILE A 77 -0.51 2.95 3.91
N PHE A 78 0.26 3.97 4.29
CA PHE A 78 1.70 4.06 4.06
C PHE A 78 2.41 3.83 5.38
N ASN A 79 3.05 2.68 5.54
CA ASN A 79 3.70 2.28 6.79
C ASN A 79 5.23 2.42 6.69
N LYS A 80 5.87 2.90 7.77
CA LYS A 80 7.30 3.22 7.81
C LYS A 80 8.21 1.99 7.74
N THR A 81 7.69 0.81 8.05
CA THR A 81 8.43 -0.45 7.90
C THR A 81 8.37 -0.89 6.44
N ALA A 82 9.30 -0.37 5.63
CA ALA A 82 9.30 -0.49 4.18
C ALA A 82 9.38 -1.94 3.67
N GLU A 83 10.26 -2.75 4.26
CA GLU A 83 10.53 -4.11 3.81
C GLU A 83 9.95 -5.08 4.85
N GLN A 84 8.94 -5.85 4.44
CA GLN A 84 8.37 -6.89 5.27
C GLN A 84 7.69 -7.97 4.44
N TRP A 85 7.66 -9.19 4.96
CA TRP A 85 6.97 -10.30 4.32
C TRP A 85 5.49 -10.32 4.72
N GLY A 86 4.59 -10.35 3.74
CA GLY A 86 3.18 -10.43 4.06
C GLY A 86 2.62 -9.13 4.67
N ALA A 87 1.67 -9.30 5.59
CA ALA A 87 1.18 -8.25 6.50
C ALA A 87 1.30 -8.69 7.96
N TYR A 88 2.18 -9.66 8.25
CA TYR A 88 2.28 -10.30 9.56
C TYR A 88 2.96 -9.42 10.61
N GLU A 89 3.83 -8.51 10.15
CA GLU A 89 4.57 -7.56 10.97
C GLU A 89 3.96 -6.15 10.88
N TYR A 90 2.72 -6.04 10.36
CA TYR A 90 2.02 -4.77 10.31
C TYR A 90 1.79 -4.23 11.73
N ASP A 91 2.26 -3.01 11.96
CA ASP A 91 2.05 -2.25 13.17
C ASP A 91 1.44 -0.89 12.81
N GLU A 92 0.21 -0.66 13.23
CA GLU A 92 -0.52 0.59 12.99
C GLU A 92 0.20 1.81 13.60
N ALA A 93 0.98 1.63 14.66
CA ALA A 93 1.78 2.71 15.23
C ALA A 93 2.91 3.20 14.30
N ALA A 94 3.29 2.38 13.31
CA ALA A 94 4.27 2.73 12.29
C ALA A 94 3.64 3.38 11.04
N ASP A 95 2.33 3.61 11.01
CA ASP A 95 1.67 4.29 9.89
C ASP A 95 2.18 5.75 9.79
N ALA A 96 2.69 6.11 8.62
CA ALA A 96 3.05 7.49 8.28
C ALA A 96 1.81 8.26 7.79
N LEU A 97 0.92 7.57 7.08
CA LEU A 97 -0.32 8.14 6.58
C LEU A 97 -1.36 7.04 6.38
N ARG A 98 -2.60 7.32 6.76
CA ARG A 98 -3.77 6.45 6.57
C ARG A 98 -4.93 7.30 6.04
N VAL A 99 -5.45 6.94 4.87
CA VAL A 99 -6.49 7.71 4.18
C VAL A 99 -7.61 6.80 3.72
N LYS A 100 -8.85 7.30 3.76
CA LYS A 100 -10.02 6.61 3.23
C LYS A 100 -10.32 7.15 1.83
N VAL A 101 -10.56 6.26 0.87
CA VAL A 101 -10.82 6.56 -0.55
C VAL A 101 -12.04 5.81 -1.07
#